data_AF-A0A947IEQ6-F1
#
_entry.id   AF-A0A947IEQ6-F1
#
_cell.length_a   1.000
_cell.length_b   1.000
_cell.length_c   1.000
_cell.angle_alpha   90.00
_cell.angle_beta   90.00
_cell.angle_gamma   90.00
#
_symmetry.space_group_name_H-M   'P 1'
#
loop_
_entity.id
_entity.type
_entity.pdbx_description
1 polymer ?
#
loop_
_entity_poly.entity_id
_entity_poly.type
_entity_poly.pdbx_seq_one_letter_code
_entity_poly.pdbx_strand_id
1 'polypeptide(L)'
;MSKRIFSKEQIETLLQNPNVAECSEKSISYHKDFKILAVGKYREGLPPSEIFRQAGFNIGMIGHKTPKGCLRRWKKVLKDKGLAGLKTDGRGQSKAGGRPESLANLTDEEKLKRLEAEVSYLKEENRFLAKLRKESLN
;
A
#
# COMPACT_ATOMS: atom_id res chain seq x y z
N MET A 1 -0.91 1.93 -15.96
CA MET A 1 0.47 1.82 -15.43
C MET A 1 1.42 2.25 -16.55
N SER A 2 2.46 3.05 -16.27
CA SER A 2 3.46 3.37 -17.29
C SER A 2 4.22 2.10 -17.65
N LYS A 3 4.39 1.79 -18.95
CA LYS A 3 5.21 0.66 -19.43
C LYS A 3 6.72 1.00 -19.43
N ARG A 4 7.13 2.07 -18.77
CA ARG A 4 8.53 2.53 -18.75
C ARG A 4 9.39 1.54 -17.98
N ILE A 5 10.54 1.23 -18.56
CA ILE A 5 11.60 0.43 -17.97
C ILE A 5 12.84 1.33 -17.90
N PHE A 6 13.47 1.42 -16.75
CA PHE A 6 14.70 2.18 -16.55
C PHE A 6 15.90 1.36 -17.01
N SER A 7 16.84 2.00 -17.71
CA SER A 7 18.14 1.38 -18.02
C SER A 7 19.02 1.29 -16.76
N LYS A 8 20.07 0.47 -16.79
CA LYS A 8 21.03 0.36 -15.68
C LYS A 8 21.63 1.71 -15.30
N GLU A 9 22.05 2.49 -16.30
CA GLU A 9 22.59 3.85 -16.11
C GLU A 9 21.57 4.81 -15.45
N GLN A 10 20.30 4.71 -15.84
CA GLN A 10 19.22 5.51 -15.22
C GLN A 10 18.98 5.09 -13.77
N ILE A 11 19.03 3.80 -13.48
CA ILE A 11 18.90 3.27 -12.12
C ILE A 11 20.05 3.77 -11.25
N GLU A 12 21.30 3.65 -11.72
CA GLU A 12 22.48 4.15 -11.01
C GLU A 12 22.38 5.65 -10.75
N THR A 13 22.02 6.44 -11.77
CA THR A 13 21.81 7.88 -11.64
C THR A 13 20.72 8.21 -10.60
N LEU A 14 19.63 7.45 -10.58
CA LEU A 14 18.55 7.65 -9.61
C LEU A 14 18.98 7.27 -8.19
N LEU A 15 19.79 6.23 -8.02
CA LEU A 15 20.30 5.79 -6.73
C LEU A 15 21.30 6.79 -6.12
N GLN A 16 21.96 7.62 -6.93
CA GLN A 16 22.79 8.72 -6.42
C GLN A 16 21.97 9.85 -5.76
N ASN A 17 20.65 9.91 -6.00
CA ASN A 17 19.82 10.96 -5.42
C ASN A 17 19.43 10.60 -3.96
N PRO A 18 19.71 11.47 -2.96
CA PRO A 18 19.44 11.17 -1.55
C PRO A 18 17.95 11.00 -1.22
N ASN A 19 17.04 11.42 -2.10
CA ASN A 19 15.60 11.27 -1.93
C ASN A 19 15.07 9.90 -2.40
N VAL A 20 15.91 9.09 -3.04
CA VAL A 20 15.59 7.74 -3.52
C VAL A 20 16.08 6.71 -2.51
N ALA A 21 15.18 5.85 -2.05
CA ALA A 21 15.51 4.76 -1.14
C ALA A 21 15.93 3.50 -1.91
N GLU A 22 15.27 3.22 -3.02
CA GLU A 22 15.56 2.07 -3.87
C GLU A 22 15.03 2.36 -5.29
N CYS A 23 15.72 1.86 -6.31
CA CYS A 23 15.27 1.94 -7.69
C CYS A 23 15.37 0.57 -8.36
N SER A 24 14.24 0.12 -8.89
CA SER A 24 14.13 -1.07 -9.73
C SER A 24 13.87 -0.66 -11.18
N GLU A 25 14.02 -1.58 -12.12
CA GLU A 25 13.73 -1.34 -13.54
C GLU A 25 12.32 -0.75 -13.80
N LYS A 26 11.34 -1.06 -12.95
CA LYS A 26 9.94 -0.65 -13.16
C LYS A 26 9.43 0.38 -12.16
N SER A 27 10.17 0.65 -11.08
CA SER A 27 9.66 1.50 -9.99
C SER A 27 10.75 2.16 -9.16
N ILE A 28 10.44 3.36 -8.70
CA ILE A 28 11.27 4.14 -7.77
C ILE A 28 10.58 4.14 -6.41
N SER A 29 11.30 3.73 -5.39
CA SER A 29 10.92 3.85 -3.98
C SER A 29 11.58 5.09 -3.41
N TYR A 30 10.77 5.98 -2.82
CA TYR A 30 11.23 7.25 -2.27
C TYR A 30 11.41 7.17 -0.76
N HIS A 31 12.36 7.92 -0.22
CA HIS A 31 12.52 8.08 1.22
C HIS A 31 11.27 8.70 1.86
N LYS A 32 11.00 8.30 3.10
CA LYS A 32 9.83 8.74 3.88
C LYS A 32 9.86 10.24 4.08
N ASP A 33 11.03 10.80 4.39
CA ASP A 33 11.21 12.23 4.66
C ASP A 33 10.94 13.05 3.40
N PHE A 34 11.40 12.59 2.23
CA PHE A 34 11.08 13.23 0.97
C PHE A 34 9.58 13.22 0.67
N LYS A 35 8.85 12.13 0.94
CA LYS A 35 7.39 12.09 0.75
C LYS A 35 6.68 13.16 1.60
N ILE A 36 7.11 13.32 2.86
CA ILE A 36 6.53 14.31 3.79
C ILE A 36 6.84 15.72 3.29
N LEU A 37 8.11 16.00 2.98
CA LEU A 37 8.56 17.29 2.47
C LEU A 37 7.84 17.66 1.17
N ALA A 38 7.70 16.72 0.24
CA ALA A 38 7.03 16.95 -1.04
C ALA A 38 5.55 17.30 -0.85
N VAL A 39 4.84 16.62 0.06
CA VAL A 39 3.44 16.95 0.35
C VAL A 39 3.32 18.31 1.06
N GLY A 40 4.28 18.66 1.93
CA GLY A 40 4.38 19.99 2.56
C GLY A 40 4.51 21.10 1.52
N LYS A 41 5.57 21.05 0.70
CA LYS A 41 5.80 22.02 -0.38
C LYS A 41 4.63 22.14 -1.36
N TYR A 42 3.96 21.03 -1.64
CA TYR A 42 2.78 21.06 -2.52
C TYR A 42 1.58 21.77 -1.88
N ARG A 43 1.43 21.71 -0.55
CA ARG A 43 0.40 22.48 0.18
C ARG A 43 0.71 23.96 0.22
N GLU A 44 1.99 24.32 0.20
CA GLU A 44 2.47 25.72 0.08
C GLU A 44 2.28 26.29 -1.34
N GLY A 45 1.82 25.48 -2.30
CA GLY A 45 1.50 25.91 -3.65
C GLY A 45 2.57 25.61 -4.70
N LEU A 46 3.69 24.96 -4.34
CA LEU A 46 4.70 24.58 -5.33
C LEU A 46 4.17 23.49 -6.27
N PRO A 47 4.41 23.60 -7.58
CA PRO A 47 3.94 22.59 -8.53
C PRO A 47 4.75 21.28 -8.38
N PRO A 48 4.12 20.10 -8.62
CA PRO A 48 4.76 18.79 -8.49
C PRO A 48 6.10 18.67 -9.21
N SER A 49 6.16 19.13 -10.45
CA SER A 49 7.35 19.05 -11.28
C SER A 49 8.52 19.83 -10.68
N GLU A 50 8.23 20.97 -10.06
CA GLU A 50 9.24 21.84 -9.47
C GLU A 50 9.77 21.25 -8.16
N ILE A 51 8.89 20.68 -7.33
CA ILE A 51 9.29 19.97 -6.10
C ILE A 51 10.29 18.86 -6.42
N PHE A 52 10.03 18.07 -7.46
CA PHE A 52 10.92 16.99 -7.88
C PHE A 52 12.20 17.53 -8.53
N ARG A 53 12.13 18.61 -9.30
CA ARG A 53 13.32 19.25 -9.88
C ARG A 53 14.25 19.80 -8.79
N GLN A 54 13.70 20.50 -7.80
CA GLN A 54 14.46 20.99 -6.63
C GLN A 54 15.06 19.85 -5.80
N ALA A 55 14.43 18.68 -5.80
CA ALA A 55 14.95 17.48 -5.16
C ALA A 55 15.96 16.72 -6.03
N GLY A 56 16.44 17.30 -7.13
CA GLY A 56 17.48 16.72 -7.99
C GLY A 56 16.99 15.65 -8.96
N PHE A 57 15.68 15.57 -9.24
CA PHE A 57 15.16 14.63 -10.23
C PHE A 57 15.12 15.24 -11.64
N ASN A 58 15.62 14.48 -12.61
CA ASN A 58 15.38 14.77 -14.02
C ASN A 58 13.96 14.33 -14.42
N ILE A 59 13.06 15.30 -14.64
CA ILE A 59 11.64 15.07 -14.96
C ILE A 59 11.45 14.32 -16.29
N GLY A 60 12.33 14.52 -17.28
CA GLY A 60 12.30 13.76 -18.53
C GLY A 60 12.60 12.28 -18.29
N MET A 61 13.61 12.02 -17.46
CA MET A 61 14.05 10.67 -17.08
C MET A 61 13.00 9.91 -16.26
N ILE A 62 12.42 10.52 -15.22
CA ILE A 62 11.39 9.85 -14.39
C ILE A 62 9.98 9.90 -15.01
N GLY A 63 9.76 10.80 -15.96
CA GLY A 63 8.52 11.00 -16.69
C GLY A 63 7.67 12.15 -16.13
N HIS A 64 7.14 12.99 -17.03
CA HIS A 64 6.42 14.22 -16.68
C HIS A 64 5.17 14.02 -15.81
N LYS A 65 4.50 12.85 -15.90
CA LYS A 65 3.31 12.54 -15.10
C LYS A 65 3.65 11.96 -13.73
N THR A 66 4.89 11.53 -13.51
CA THR A 66 5.35 10.84 -12.29
C THR A 66 5.21 11.73 -11.05
N PRO A 67 5.69 12.99 -11.04
CA PRO A 67 5.56 13.87 -9.88
C PRO A 67 4.10 14.06 -9.42
N LYS A 68 3.20 14.36 -10.37
CA LYS A 68 1.76 14.53 -10.11
C LYS A 68 1.13 13.24 -9.55
N GLY A 69 1.49 12.09 -10.13
CA GLY A 69 1.01 10.79 -9.68
C GLY A 69 1.49 10.42 -8.28
N CYS A 70 2.76 10.71 -7.96
CA CYS A 70 3.32 10.50 -6.63
C CYS A 70 2.62 11.35 -5.57
N LEU A 71 2.49 12.66 -5.79
CA LEU A 71 1.80 13.55 -4.85
C LEU A 71 0.34 13.18 -4.65
N ARG A 72 -0.38 12.80 -5.71
CA ARG A 72 -1.76 12.31 -5.58
C ARG A 72 -1.84 11.10 -4.65
N ARG A 73 -0.93 10.12 -4.80
CA ARG A 73 -0.89 8.92 -3.93
C ARG A 73 -0.54 9.30 -2.49
N TRP A 74 0.49 10.11 -2.27
CA TRP A 74 0.94 10.49 -0.93
C TRP A 74 -0.09 11.35 -0.20
N LYS A 75 -0.78 12.26 -0.90
CA LYS A 75 -1.91 13.00 -0.33
C LYS A 75 -3.04 12.08 0.13
N LYS A 76 -3.37 11.05 -0.67
CA LYS A 76 -4.39 10.07 -0.29
C LYS A 76 -3.96 9.30 0.95
N VAL A 77 -2.73 8.80 0.99
CA VAL A 77 -2.18 8.12 2.17
C VAL A 77 -2.23 9.03 3.41
N LEU A 78 -1.85 10.29 3.28
CA LEU A 78 -1.90 11.25 4.38
C LEU A 78 -3.33 11.51 4.85
N LYS A 79 -4.31 11.56 3.95
CA LYS A 79 -5.74 11.71 4.29
C LYS A 79 -6.28 10.47 5.02
N ASP A 80 -5.95 9.28 4.53
CA ASP A 80 -6.55 8.03 5.00
C ASP A 80 -5.86 7.48 6.26
N LYS A 81 -4.54 7.71 6.42
CA LYS A 81 -3.68 7.08 7.45
C LYS A 81 -2.81 8.08 8.22
N GLY A 82 -2.94 9.37 7.98
CA GLY A 82 -2.11 10.40 8.61
C GLY A 82 -0.62 10.31 8.24
N LEU A 83 0.22 11.04 8.98
CA LEU A 83 1.67 11.07 8.77
C LEU A 83 2.32 9.68 8.99
N ALA A 84 1.78 8.89 9.93
CA ALA A 84 2.24 7.52 10.18
C ALA A 84 2.13 6.64 8.93
N GLY A 85 1.09 6.84 8.11
CA GLY A 85 0.91 6.13 6.85
C GLY A 85 1.96 6.45 5.78
N LEU A 86 2.55 7.65 5.78
CA LEU A 86 3.64 8.01 4.86
C LEU A 86 4.99 7.43 5.31
N LYS A 87 5.16 7.25 6.62
CA LYS A 87 6.36 6.67 7.25
C LYS A 87 6.39 5.14 7.20
N THR A 88 5.28 4.48 6.89
CA THR A 88 5.20 3.02 6.82
C THR A 88 5.15 2.56 5.36
N ASP A 89 5.91 1.51 5.00
CA ASP A 89 5.68 0.83 3.73
C ASP A 89 4.51 -0.14 3.94
N GLY A 90 3.41 0.09 3.22
CA GLY A 90 2.20 -0.73 3.31
C GLY A 90 2.27 -2.03 2.52
N ARG A 91 3.36 -2.28 1.76
CA ARG A 91 3.56 -3.53 1.04
C ARG A 91 3.66 -4.70 2.04
N GLY A 92 2.84 -5.73 1.85
CA GLY A 92 2.77 -6.89 2.74
C GLY A 92 2.08 -6.63 4.09
N GLN A 93 1.72 -5.38 4.40
CA GLN A 93 1.04 -5.00 5.64
C GLN A 93 -0.48 -5.01 5.45
N SER A 94 -1.03 -6.15 5.06
CA SER A 94 -2.48 -6.35 5.05
C SER A 94 -2.94 -6.67 6.48
N LYS A 95 -3.41 -5.65 7.21
CA LYS A 95 -4.21 -5.91 8.41
C LYS A 95 -5.59 -6.39 7.94
N ALA A 96 -5.88 -7.67 8.16
CA ALA A 96 -7.21 -8.28 8.02
C ALA A 96 -7.78 -8.51 6.59
N GLY A 97 -6.95 -8.95 5.62
CA GLY A 97 -7.49 -9.34 4.31
C GLY A 97 -6.56 -10.17 3.42
N GLY A 98 -5.50 -10.75 3.98
CA GLY A 98 -4.64 -11.69 3.26
C GLY A 98 -5.33 -13.06 3.11
N ARG A 99 -4.80 -13.89 2.20
CA ARG A 99 -5.17 -15.31 2.15
C ARG A 99 -4.90 -15.90 3.55
N PRO A 100 -5.91 -16.45 4.24
CA PRO A 100 -5.69 -17.02 5.55
C PRO A 100 -4.66 -18.14 5.45
N GLU A 101 -3.81 -18.26 6.47
CA GLU A 101 -2.78 -19.29 6.52
C GLU A 101 -3.41 -20.67 6.40
N SER A 102 -2.81 -21.55 5.59
CA SER A 102 -3.32 -22.90 5.38
C SER A 102 -3.22 -23.69 6.68
N LEU A 103 -4.28 -24.42 7.05
CA LEU A 103 -4.30 -25.28 8.25
C LEU A 103 -3.07 -26.20 8.37
N ALA A 104 -2.47 -26.60 7.24
CA ALA A 104 -1.26 -27.40 7.19
C ALA A 104 -0.03 -26.78 7.88
N ASN A 105 0.04 -25.45 7.98
CA ASN A 105 1.19 -24.73 8.56
C ASN A 105 0.95 -24.29 10.02
N LEU A 106 -0.23 -24.54 10.58
CA LEU A 106 -0.54 -24.18 11.97
C LEU A 106 -0.16 -25.31 12.92
N THR A 107 0.10 -24.95 14.19
CA THR A 107 0.19 -25.93 15.27
C THR A 107 -1.17 -26.55 15.57
N ASP A 108 -1.19 -27.69 16.27
CA ASP A 108 -2.44 -28.39 16.58
C ASP A 108 -3.35 -27.56 17.50
N GLU A 109 -2.79 -26.78 18.43
CA GLU A 109 -3.54 -25.85 19.28
C GLU A 109 -4.21 -24.74 18.46
N GLU A 110 -3.50 -24.17 17.49
CA GLU A 110 -4.04 -23.12 16.64
C GLU A 110 -5.08 -23.66 15.65
N LYS A 111 -4.91 -24.89 15.14
CA LYS A 111 -5.93 -25.58 14.36
C LYS A 111 -7.19 -25.78 15.18
N LEU A 112 -7.06 -26.25 16.42
CA LEU A 112 -8.19 -26.49 17.31
C LEU A 112 -8.99 -25.19 17.53
N LYS A 113 -8.31 -24.12 17.94
CA LYS A 113 -8.92 -22.81 18.16
C LYS A 113 -9.65 -22.28 16.91
N ARG A 114 -9.08 -22.50 15.74
CA ARG A 114 -9.68 -22.06 14.46
C ARG A 114 -10.91 -22.88 14.10
N LEU A 115 -10.85 -24.19 14.25
CA LEU A 115 -11.97 -25.09 14.00
C LEU A 115 -13.11 -24.86 15.00
N GLU A 116 -12.80 -24.58 16.27
CA GLU A 116 -13.81 -24.22 17.28
C GLU A 116 -14.55 -22.93 16.90
N ALA A 117 -13.84 -21.90 16.46
CA ALA A 117 -14.44 -20.65 15.98
C ALA A 117 -15.33 -20.90 14.75
N GLU A 118 -14.89 -21.72 13.81
CA GLU A 118 -15.65 -22.08 12.60
C GLU A 118 -16.93 -22.86 12.97
N VAL A 119 -16.83 -23.85 13.86
CA VAL A 119 -17.98 -24.61 14.36
C VAL A 119 -18.99 -23.70 15.06
N SER A 120 -18.53 -22.76 15.89
CA SER A 120 -19.43 -21.80 16.57
C SER A 120 -20.17 -20.93 15.56
N TYR A 121 -19.46 -20.42 14.56
CA TYR A 121 -20.05 -19.58 13.51
C TYR A 121 -21.11 -20.36 12.70
N LEU A 122 -20.78 -21.58 12.26
CA LEU A 122 -21.71 -22.43 11.50
C LEU A 122 -22.94 -22.82 12.33
N LYS A 123 -22.80 -23.00 13.64
CA LYS A 123 -23.95 -23.26 14.53
C LYS A 123 -24.90 -22.07 14.58
N GLU A 124 -24.38 -20.85 14.75
CA GLU A 124 -25.23 -19.66 14.74
C GLU A 124 -25.87 -19.41 13.38
N GLU A 125 -25.15 -19.62 12.28
CA GLU A 125 -25.70 -19.50 10.94
C GLU A 125 -26.80 -20.53 10.67
N ASN A 126 -26.60 -21.80 11.06
CA ASN A 126 -27.66 -22.82 10.96
C ASN A 126 -28.87 -22.50 11.83
N ARG A 127 -28.66 -21.99 13.05
CA ARG A 127 -29.75 -21.54 13.93
C ARG A 127 -30.56 -20.42 13.28
N PHE A 128 -29.88 -19.47 12.63
CA PHE A 128 -30.53 -18.39 11.90
C PHE A 128 -31.33 -18.91 10.70
N LEU A 129 -30.74 -19.79 9.88
CA LEU A 129 -31.40 -20.40 8.74
C LEU A 129 -32.62 -21.23 9.15
N ALA A 130 -32.55 -21.95 10.28
CA ALA A 130 -33.67 -22.70 10.81
C ALA A 130 -34.86 -21.80 11.20
N LYS A 131 -34.58 -20.61 11.76
CA LYS A 131 -35.63 -19.62 12.06
C LYS A 131 -36.30 -19.11 10.78
N LEU A 132 -35.51 -18.71 9.78
CA LEU A 132 -36.03 -18.24 8.49
C LEU A 132 -36.91 -19.29 7.80
N ARG A 133 -36.49 -20.56 7.80
CA ARG A 133 -37.29 -21.66 7.23
C ARG A 133 -38.64 -21.82 7.94
N LYS A 134 -38.65 -21.70 9.27
CA LYS A 134 -39.89 -21.78 10.05
C LYS A 134 -40.84 -20.61 9.76
N GLU A 135 -40.31 -19.41 9.58
CA GLU A 135 -41.09 -18.23 9.21
C GLU A 135 -41.66 -18.34 7.79
N SER A 136 -40.95 -18.97 6.86
CA SER A 136 -41.42 -19.16 5.47
C SER A 136 -42.50 -20.24 5.28
N LEU A 137 -42.79 -21.05 6.31
CA LEU A 137 -43.76 -22.15 6.28
C LEU A 137 -45.08 -21.81 7.00
N ASN A 138 -45.18 -20.61 7.59
CA ASN A 138 -46.39 -20.04 8.18
C ASN A 138 -47.00 -19.01 7.24
#